data_AF-A0AA37N0X5-F1
#
_entry.id   AF-A0AA37N0X5-F1
#
_cell.length_a   1.000
_cell.length_b   1.000
_cell.length_c   1.000
_cell.angle_alpha   90.00
_cell.angle_beta   90.00
_cell.angle_gamma   90.00
#
_symmetry.space_group_name_H-M   'P 1'
#
loop_
_entity.id
_entity.type
_entity.pdbx_description
1 polymer ?
#
loop_
_entity_poly.entity_id
_entity_poly.type
_entity_poly.pdbx_seq_one_letter_code
_entity_poly.pdbx_strand_id
1 'polypeptide(L)'
;MAKHGNSFYLELPRKIFTDDYKGLSTNAKWLYAVLKELEHRLTGRGKDSSFFQSDKDLSEVSGIKRTALKEAKKELRESGLIETWQGHFEADGKLSRKHITYYRIN
;
A
#
# COMPACT_ATOMS: atom_id res chain seq x y z
N MET A 1 -9.68 5.39 -28.47
CA MET A 1 -9.32 6.40 -27.44
C MET A 1 -10.22 6.21 -26.24
N ALA A 2 -9.69 6.33 -25.01
CA ALA A 2 -10.52 6.38 -23.81
C ALA A 2 -11.49 7.58 -23.88
N LYS A 3 -12.75 7.39 -23.46
CA LYS A 3 -13.81 8.41 -23.50
C LYS A 3 -13.42 9.74 -22.84
N HIS A 4 -12.51 9.69 -21.87
CA HIS A 4 -12.09 10.84 -21.06
C HIS A 4 -10.66 11.31 -21.36
N GLY A 5 -10.02 10.84 -22.44
CA GLY A 5 -8.67 11.26 -22.81
C GLY A 5 -7.56 10.88 -21.82
N ASN A 6 -7.87 10.12 -20.77
CA ASN A 6 -6.90 9.65 -19.79
C ASN A 6 -6.54 8.19 -20.07
N SER A 7 -5.23 7.87 -20.06
CA SER A 7 -4.70 6.52 -20.23
C SER A 7 -4.30 5.87 -18.90
N PHE A 8 -4.34 6.62 -17.79
CA PHE A 8 -3.92 6.15 -16.48
C PHE A 8 -5.15 5.84 -15.63
N TYR A 9 -5.26 4.58 -15.22
CA TYR A 9 -6.37 4.07 -14.42
C TYR A 9 -5.82 3.34 -13.21
N LEU A 10 -6.54 3.46 -12.10
CA LEU A 10 -6.33 2.62 -10.93
C LEU A 10 -7.19 1.37 -11.07
N GLU A 11 -6.55 0.21 -11.06
CA GLU A 11 -7.24 -1.07 -10.95
C GLU A 11 -7.64 -1.29 -9.49
N LEU A 12 -8.94 -1.24 -9.23
CA LEU A 12 -9.51 -1.48 -7.91
C LEU A 12 -10.16 -2.87 -7.88
N PRO A 13 -9.64 -3.82 -7.08
CA PRO A 13 -10.28 -5.12 -6.97
C PRO A 13 -11.62 -4.96 -6.26
N ARG A 14 -12.69 -5.36 -6.94
CA ARG A 14 -14.07 -5.26 -6.43
C ARG A 14 -14.27 -5.97 -5.09
N LYS A 15 -13.40 -6.94 -4.77
CA LYS A 15 -13.35 -7.66 -3.49
C LYS A 15 -13.36 -6.72 -2.29
N ILE A 16 -12.67 -5.57 -2.31
CA ILE A 16 -12.64 -4.64 -1.14
C ILE A 16 -13.98 -3.93 -0.88
N PHE A 17 -14.96 -4.11 -1.78
CA PHE A 17 -16.31 -3.56 -1.67
C PHE A 17 -17.37 -4.66 -1.47
N THR A 18 -16.98 -5.90 -1.17
CA THR A 18 -17.91 -6.98 -0.79
C THR A 18 -18.25 -6.94 0.69
N ASP A 19 -19.21 -7.77 1.13
CA ASP A 19 -19.63 -7.87 2.52
C ASP A 19 -18.48 -8.21 3.48
N ASP A 20 -17.51 -9.01 3.03
CA ASP A 20 -16.32 -9.39 3.80
C ASP A 20 -15.49 -8.19 4.26
N TYR A 21 -15.51 -7.10 3.49
CA TYR A 21 -14.69 -5.90 3.73
C TYR A 21 -15.53 -4.63 3.89
N LYS A 22 -16.84 -4.77 4.08
CA LYS A 22 -17.74 -3.60 4.23
C LYS A 22 -17.35 -2.73 5.44
N GLY A 23 -16.81 -3.35 6.49
CA GLY A 23 -16.37 -2.70 7.73
C GLY A 23 -15.12 -1.85 7.59
N LEU A 24 -14.37 -1.98 6.48
CA LEU A 24 -13.20 -1.14 6.23
C LEU A 24 -13.60 0.31 5.99
N SER A 25 -12.86 1.22 6.62
CA SER A 25 -12.99 2.65 6.42
C SER A 25 -12.66 3.06 4.99
N THR A 26 -13.15 4.23 4.57
CA THR A 26 -12.80 4.82 3.27
C THR A 26 -11.29 4.99 3.11
N ASN A 27 -10.60 5.35 4.20
CA ASN A 27 -9.15 5.50 4.20
C ASN A 27 -8.43 4.15 4.03
N ALA A 28 -8.92 3.08 4.66
CA ALA A 28 -8.36 1.74 4.46
C ALA A 28 -8.55 1.26 3.01
N LYS A 29 -9.75 1.42 2.45
CA LYS A 29 -10.03 1.07 1.04
C LYS A 29 -9.18 1.88 0.07
N TRP A 30 -9.03 3.19 0.32
CA TRP A 30 -8.17 4.05 -0.50
C TRP A 30 -6.69 3.71 -0.35
N LEU A 31 -6.21 3.46 0.86
CA LEU A 31 -4.84 3.04 1.10
C LEU A 31 -4.53 1.74 0.36
N TYR A 32 -5.46 0.79 0.36
CA TYR A 32 -5.29 -0.47 -0.38
C TYR A 32 -5.12 -0.23 -1.89
N ALA A 33 -5.90 0.68 -2.48
CA ALA A 33 -5.74 1.09 -3.89
C ALA A 33 -4.34 1.64 -4.18
N VAL A 34 -3.86 2.55 -3.31
CA VAL A 34 -2.51 3.14 -3.43
C VAL A 34 -1.43 2.08 -3.30
N LEU A 35 -1.57 1.14 -2.35
CA LEU A 35 -0.62 0.05 -2.18
C LEU A 35 -0.58 -0.87 -3.40
N LYS A 36 -1.73 -1.18 -4.03
CA LYS A 36 -1.77 -1.93 -5.31
C LYS A 36 -1.02 -1.20 -6.41
N GLU A 37 -1.25 0.10 -6.58
CA GLU A 37 -0.53 0.90 -7.58
C GLU A 37 0.99 0.86 -7.33
N LEU A 38 1.41 1.03 -6.07
CA LEU A 38 2.81 0.96 -5.66
C LEU A 38 3.42 -0.43 -5.91
N GLU A 39 2.70 -1.51 -5.60
CA GLU A 39 3.11 -2.86 -5.93
C GLU A 39 3.36 -2.98 -7.44
N HIS A 40 2.37 -2.66 -8.27
CA HIS A 40 2.49 -2.73 -9.73
C HIS A 40 3.69 -1.91 -10.26
N ARG A 41 3.96 -0.75 -9.66
CA ARG A 41 5.06 0.13 -10.06
C ARG A 41 6.43 -0.37 -9.60
N LEU A 42 6.52 -0.99 -8.43
CA LEU A 42 7.79 -1.29 -7.75
C LEU A 42 8.23 -2.75 -7.87
N THR A 43 7.31 -3.70 -8.02
CA THR A 43 7.63 -5.15 -8.01
C THR A 43 7.71 -5.76 -9.41
N GLY A 44 7.20 -5.07 -10.45
CA GLY A 44 7.28 -5.55 -11.84
C GLY A 44 6.77 -6.98 -12.03
N ARG A 45 7.30 -7.73 -13.01
CA ARG A 45 7.00 -9.17 -13.20
C ARG A 45 7.88 -10.09 -12.32
N GLY A 46 8.49 -9.56 -11.25
CA GLY A 46 9.43 -10.29 -10.40
C GLY A 46 8.76 -11.35 -9.51
N LYS A 47 9.56 -12.30 -8.98
CA LYS A 47 9.10 -13.36 -8.06
C LYS A 47 8.76 -12.85 -6.66
N ASP A 48 9.31 -11.71 -6.24
CA ASP A 48 9.07 -11.12 -4.92
C ASP A 48 7.98 -10.05 -5.02
N SER A 49 6.76 -10.43 -4.65
CA SER A 49 5.56 -9.56 -4.65
C SER A 49 5.56 -8.53 -3.50
N SER A 50 6.71 -8.22 -2.93
CA SER A 50 6.83 -7.32 -1.78
C SER A 50 7.60 -6.06 -2.12
N PHE A 51 7.18 -4.94 -1.52
CA PHE A 51 7.80 -3.64 -1.70
C PHE A 51 7.89 -2.92 -0.36
N PHE A 52 8.78 -1.94 -0.24
CA PHE A 52 8.90 -1.13 0.97
C PHE A 52 8.45 0.31 0.72
N GLN A 53 7.87 0.91 1.74
CA GLN A 53 7.56 2.33 1.73
C GLN A 53 7.62 2.94 3.12
N SER A 54 8.12 4.17 3.23
CA SER A 54 8.10 4.91 4.50
C SER A 54 6.71 5.48 4.80
N ASP A 55 6.39 5.68 6.08
CA ASP A 55 5.13 6.34 6.48
C ASP A 55 4.99 7.76 5.93
N LYS A 56 6.12 8.45 5.71
CA LYS A 56 6.13 9.79 5.17
C LYS A 56 5.72 9.75 3.70
N ASP A 57 6.42 8.95 2.90
CA ASP A 57 6.19 8.87 1.46
C ASP A 57 4.80 8.29 1.18
N LEU A 58 4.35 7.31 1.97
CA LEU A 58 3.01 6.76 1.84
C LEU A 58 1.92 7.78 2.21
N SER A 59 2.16 8.65 3.19
CA SER A 59 1.25 9.74 3.55
C SER A 59 1.16 10.79 2.41
N GLU A 60 2.29 11.11 1.78
CA GLU A 60 2.35 12.04 0.66
C GLU A 60 1.63 11.50 -0.58
N VAL A 61 1.91 10.24 -0.97
CA VAL A 61 1.28 9.61 -2.14
C VAL A 61 -0.21 9.35 -1.94
N SER A 62 -0.62 8.89 -0.75
CA SER A 62 -2.04 8.61 -0.48
C SER A 62 -2.86 9.85 -0.15
N GLY A 63 -2.23 10.97 0.22
CA GLY A 63 -2.91 12.14 0.78
C GLY A 63 -3.49 11.92 2.19
N ILE A 64 -3.28 10.75 2.80
CA ILE A 64 -3.80 10.42 4.13
C ILE A 64 -2.84 10.97 5.19
N LYS A 65 -3.35 11.71 6.16
CA LYS A 65 -2.55 12.17 7.32
C LYS A 65 -1.98 10.98 8.09
N ARG A 66 -0.75 11.12 8.59
CA ARG A 66 -0.01 10.03 9.28
C ARG A 66 -0.78 9.36 10.43
N THR A 67 -1.64 10.08 11.14
CA THR A 67 -2.50 9.51 12.19
C THR A 67 -3.54 8.55 11.61
N ALA A 68 -4.31 8.99 10.62
CA ALA A 68 -5.29 8.17 9.92
C ALA A 68 -4.64 7.03 9.12
N LEU A 69 -3.40 7.24 8.63
CA LEU A 69 -2.64 6.22 7.92
C LEU A 69 -2.32 5.01 8.82
N LYS A 70 -2.01 5.24 10.11
CA LYS A 70 -1.74 4.15 11.06
C LYS A 70 -2.98 3.28 11.29
N GLU A 71 -4.14 3.91 11.46
CA GLU A 71 -5.41 3.18 11.62
C GLU A 71 -5.78 2.41 10.34
N ALA A 72 -5.68 3.06 9.17
CA ALA A 72 -5.94 2.40 7.89
C ALA A 72 -5.03 1.17 7.67
N LYS A 73 -3.74 1.25 8.03
CA LYS A 73 -2.84 0.08 7.99
C LYS A 73 -3.24 -1.02 8.96
N LYS A 74 -3.71 -0.65 10.15
CA LYS A 74 -4.18 -1.62 11.14
C LYS A 74 -5.39 -2.37 10.60
N GLU A 75 -6.39 -1.66 10.09
CA GLU A 75 -7.58 -2.25 9.48
C GLU A 75 -7.23 -3.23 8.35
N LEU A 76 -6.35 -2.82 7.42
CA LEU A 76 -5.95 -3.67 6.30
C LEU A 76 -5.21 -4.94 6.75
N ARG A 77 -4.35 -4.84 7.77
CA ARG A 77 -3.64 -6.01 8.34
C ARG A 77 -4.62 -6.96 9.04
N GLU A 78 -5.52 -6.43 9.85
CA GLU A 78 -6.53 -7.22 10.56
C GLU A 78 -7.50 -7.90 9.60
N SER A 79 -7.79 -7.29 8.45
CA SER A 79 -8.60 -7.89 7.38
C SER A 79 -7.88 -8.96 6.55
N GLY A 80 -6.56 -9.14 6.73
CA GLY A 80 -5.74 -10.07 5.95
C GLY A 80 -5.45 -9.64 4.51
N LEU A 81 -5.84 -8.43 4.10
CA LEU A 81 -5.60 -7.90 2.75
C LEU A 81 -4.13 -7.57 2.48
N ILE A 82 -3.37 -7.27 3.54
CA ILE A 82 -1.94 -7.00 3.45
C ILE A 82 -1.18 -7.68 4.59
N GLU A 83 0.07 -8.00 4.32
CA GLU A 83 1.07 -8.34 5.32
C GLU A 83 2.08 -7.21 5.43
N THR A 84 2.55 -6.94 6.65
CA THR A 84 3.60 -5.95 6.87
C THR A 84 4.64 -6.45 7.85
N TRP A 85 5.91 -6.18 7.58
CA TRP A 85 7.00 -6.38 8.52
C TRP A 85 7.94 -5.19 8.51
N GLN A 86 8.63 -4.99 9.62
CA GLN A 86 9.67 -3.97 9.71
C GLN A 86 10.95 -4.55 9.12
N GLY A 87 11.69 -3.71 8.41
CA GLY A 87 13.06 -4.04 8.04
C GLY A 87 13.96 -2.82 8.08
N HIS A 88 15.23 -3.08 7.83
CA HIS A 88 16.25 -2.05 7.80
C HIS A 88 16.75 -1.91 6.36
N PHE A 89 16.98 -0.67 5.94
CA PHE A 89 17.69 -0.42 4.70
C PHE A 89 19.19 -0.59 4.98
N GLU A 90 19.81 -1.60 4.37
CA GLU A 90 21.27 -1.72 4.38
C GLU A 90 21.83 -0.88 3.24
N ALA A 91 22.57 0.18 3.58
CA ALA A 91 23.43 0.90 2.66
C ALA A 91 24.84 0.88 3.25
N ASP A 92 25.83 0.43 2.48
CA ASP A 92 27.26 0.44 2.84
C ASP A 92 27.61 -0.21 4.20
N GLY A 93 26.99 -1.34 4.54
CA GLY A 93 27.33 -2.11 5.75
C GLY A 93 26.99 -1.39 7.07
N LYS A 94 26.20 -0.33 7.03
CA LYS A 94 25.63 0.34 8.21
C LYS A 94 24.11 0.32 8.11
N LEU A 95 23.46 -0.24 9.14
CA LEU A 95 22.01 -0.23 9.28
C LEU A 95 21.53 1.23 9.27
N SER A 96 20.87 1.65 8.19
CA SER A 96 20.24 2.96 8.10
C SER A 96 19.16 3.09 9.17
N ARG A 97 19.09 4.23 9.86
CA ARG A 97 18.05 4.56 10.86
C ARG A 97 16.66 4.78 10.24
N LYS A 98 16.51 4.69 8.91
CA LYS A 98 15.19 4.83 8.28
C LYS A 98 14.38 3.55 8.52
N HIS A 99 13.41 3.65 9.42
CA HIS A 99 12.37 2.63 9.58
C HIS A 99 11.57 2.53 8.28
N ILE A 100 11.78 1.44 7.54
CA ILE A 100 11.01 1.10 6.36
C ILE A 100 10.04 -0.03 6.72
N THR A 101 8.82 0.08 6.23
CA THR A 101 7.84 -1.00 6.34
C THR A 101 7.76 -1.70 5.00
N TYR A 102 7.92 -3.01 5.01
CA TYR A 102 7.65 -3.86 3.87
C TYR A 102 6.17 -4.19 3.83
N TYR A 103 5.64 -4.31 2.61
CA TYR A 103 4.26 -4.63 2.32
C TYR A 103 4.23 -5.79 1.34
N ARG A 104 3.29 -6.70 1.56
CA ARG A 104 2.85 -7.71 0.60
C ARG A 104 1.34 -7.68 0.52
N ILE A 105 0.81 -7.78 -0.69
CA ILE A 105 -0.64 -7.77 -0.93
C ILE A 105 -1.11 -9.21 -1.17
N ASN A 106 -2.23 -9.58 -0.55
CA ASN A 106 -2.84 -10.92 -0.59
C ASN A 106 -4.05 -11.01 -1.53
#